data_AF-A0A363U4V1-F1
#
_entry.id   AF-A0A363U4V1-F1
#
_cell.length_a   1.000
_cell.length_b   1.000
_cell.length_c   1.000
_cell.angle_alpha   90.00
_cell.angle_beta   90.00
_cell.angle_gamma   90.00
#
_symmetry.space_group_name_H-M   'P 1'
#
loop_
_entity.id
_entity.type
_entity.pdbx_description
1 polymer ?
#
loop_
_entity_poly.entity_id
_entity_poly.type
_entity_poly.pdbx_seq_one_letter_code
_entity_poly.pdbx_strand_id
1 'polypeptide(L)'
;MNLSVRTKSSRYEKGSIRNAVSFALNSAASNARQRLAHYDSICKRFEKKYKMSSAKFMEQFESGKLGDEQEFFDWYAAVRGSMLWRERYEILSGVSV
;
A
#
# COMPACT_ATOMS: atom_id res chain seq x y z
N MET A 1 16.98 11.80 4.19
CA MET A 1 16.75 12.55 2.94
C MET A 1 15.83 13.72 3.29
N ASN A 2 16.12 14.94 2.81
CA ASN A 2 15.28 16.11 3.07
C ASN A 2 14.54 16.50 1.79
N LEU A 3 13.22 16.66 1.88
CA LEU A 3 12.36 17.08 0.76
C LEU A 3 11.82 18.48 1.06
N SER A 4 12.03 19.44 0.16
CA SER A 4 11.50 20.80 0.30
C SER A 4 10.19 20.97 -0.46
N VAL A 5 9.17 21.51 0.18
CA VAL A 5 7.87 21.81 -0.43
C VAL A 5 7.79 23.31 -0.76
N ARG A 6 7.60 23.65 -2.04
CA ARG A 6 7.32 25.04 -2.46
C ARG A 6 5.82 25.29 -2.48
N THR A 7 5.40 26.40 -1.90
CA THR A 7 4.00 26.83 -1.90
C THR A 7 3.85 28.21 -2.52
N LYS A 8 2.76 28.44 -3.27
CA LYS A 8 2.37 29.77 -3.77
C LYS A 8 1.50 30.53 -2.76
N SER A 9 1.22 29.93 -1.61
CA SER A 9 0.27 30.43 -0.63
C SER A 9 0.91 31.42 0.35
N SER A 10 1.47 32.52 -0.18
CA SER A 10 2.08 33.61 0.61
C SER A 10 1.13 34.30 1.59
N ARG A 11 -0.18 34.03 1.48
CA ARG A 11 -1.25 34.60 2.30
C ARG A 11 -1.46 33.87 3.64
N TYR A 12 -0.82 32.73 3.88
CA TYR A 12 -1.00 31.96 5.11
C TYR A 12 0.30 31.82 5.88
N GLU A 13 0.17 31.78 7.21
CA GLU A 13 1.30 31.53 8.09
C GLU A 13 1.93 30.16 7.82
N LYS A 14 3.25 30.08 7.97
CA LYS A 14 4.01 28.83 7.80
C LYS A 14 3.45 27.68 8.64
N GLY A 15 2.97 27.98 9.86
CA GLY A 15 2.35 27.00 10.74
C GLY A 15 1.06 26.39 10.16
N SER A 16 0.19 27.21 9.59
CA SER A 16 -1.04 26.72 8.94
C SER A 16 -0.75 25.85 7.73
N ILE A 17 0.25 26.22 6.92
CA ILE A 17 0.71 25.42 5.77
C ILE A 17 1.27 24.08 6.26
N ARG A 18 2.13 24.09 7.27
CA ARG A 18 2.71 22.88 7.87
C ARG A 18 1.60 21.95 8.38
N ASN A 19 0.66 22.47 9.16
CA ASN A 19 -0.43 21.67 9.71
C ASN A 19 -1.30 21.03 8.62
N ALA A 20 -1.61 21.76 7.55
CA ALA A 20 -2.36 21.23 6.42
C ALA A 20 -1.60 20.09 5.71
N VAL A 21 -0.30 20.25 5.49
CA VAL A 21 0.56 19.22 4.88
C VAL A 21 0.67 18.01 5.79
N SER A 22 0.94 18.20 7.08
CA SER A 22 1.02 17.12 8.06
C SER A 22 -0.30 16.35 8.17
N PHE A 23 -1.43 17.05 8.16
CA PHE A 23 -2.75 16.43 8.13
C PHE A 23 -2.97 15.58 6.87
N ALA A 24 -2.60 16.10 5.70
CA ALA A 24 -2.73 15.37 4.43
C ALA A 24 -1.86 14.09 4.41
N LEU A 25 -0.62 14.18 4.89
CA LEU A 25 0.30 13.04 5.00
C LEU A 25 -0.23 11.98 5.95
N ASN A 26 -0.67 12.37 7.15
CA ASN A 26 -1.23 11.44 8.13
C ASN A 26 -2.50 10.75 7.60
N SER A 27 -3.37 11.51 6.94
CA SER A 27 -4.59 10.98 6.34
C SER A 27 -4.27 9.98 5.22
N ALA A 28 -3.30 10.30 4.36
CA ALA A 28 -2.85 9.42 3.29
C ALA A 28 -2.18 8.14 3.84
N ALA A 29 -1.34 8.25 4.87
CA ALA A 29 -0.72 7.11 5.53
C ALA A 29 -1.78 6.19 6.17
N SER A 30 -2.78 6.78 6.84
CA SER A 30 -3.91 6.04 7.41
C SER A 30 -4.71 5.30 6.32
N ASN A 31 -4.99 5.95 5.19
CA ASN A 31 -5.66 5.29 4.06
C ASN A 31 -4.82 4.14 3.48
N ALA A 32 -3.52 4.35 3.30
CA ALA A 32 -2.62 3.32 2.80
C ALA A 32 -2.58 2.10 3.74
N ARG A 33 -2.53 2.33 5.06
CA ARG A 33 -2.61 1.27 6.07
C ARG A 33 -3.91 0.48 5.99
N GLN A 34 -5.05 1.16 5.85
CA GLN A 34 -6.36 0.48 5.73
C GLN A 34 -6.42 -0.39 4.48
N ARG A 35 -5.92 0.09 3.35
CA ARG A 35 -5.89 -0.66 2.09
C ARG A 35 -4.91 -1.83 2.15
N LEU A 36 -3.73 -1.65 2.74
CA LEU A 36 -2.79 -2.73 3.01
C LEU A 36 -3.45 -3.84 3.83
N ALA A 37 -4.10 -3.48 4.95
CA ALA A 37 -4.79 -4.44 5.81
C ALA A 37 -5.91 -5.20 5.06
N HIS A 38 -6.64 -4.52 4.18
CA HIS A 38 -7.65 -5.14 3.34
C HIS A 38 -7.05 -6.20 2.41
N TYR A 39 -6.01 -5.87 1.65
CA TYR A 39 -5.37 -6.82 0.74
C TYR A 39 -4.66 -7.96 1.47
N ASP A 40 -4.00 -7.67 2.60
CA ASP A 40 -3.42 -8.71 3.46
C ASP A 40 -4.48 -9.69 3.97
N SER A 41 -5.69 -9.21 4.28
CA SER A 41 -6.78 -10.09 4.69
C SER A 41 -7.24 -11.01 3.55
N ILE A 42 -7.27 -10.50 2.31
CA ILE A 42 -7.61 -11.31 1.13
C ILE A 42 -6.53 -12.37 0.91
N CYS A 43 -5.25 -11.99 0.93
CA CYS A 43 -4.12 -12.90 0.79
C CYS A 43 -4.19 -14.04 1.82
N LYS A 44 -4.41 -13.71 3.11
CA LYS A 44 -4.52 -14.72 4.19
C LYS A 44 -5.64 -15.73 3.96
N ARG A 45 -6.76 -15.33 3.35
CA ARG A 45 -7.85 -16.26 3.02
C ARG A 45 -7.43 -17.26 1.94
N PHE A 46 -6.76 -16.79 0.90
CA PHE A 46 -6.24 -17.68 -0.15
C PHE A 46 -5.11 -18.57 0.37
N GLU A 47 -4.20 -18.02 1.17
CA GLU A 47 -3.12 -18.79 1.79
C GLU A 47 -3.66 -19.95 2.64
N LYS A 48 -4.73 -19.69 3.39
CA LYS A 48 -5.43 -20.73 4.15
C LYS A 48 -6.15 -21.75 3.26
N LYS A 49 -6.84 -21.30 2.21
CA LYS A 49 -7.59 -22.17 1.28
C LYS A 49 -6.64 -23.14 0.56
N TYR A 50 -5.52 -22.63 0.06
CA TYR A 50 -4.57 -23.37 -0.76
C TYR A 50 -3.39 -23.97 0.02
N LYS A 51 -3.28 -23.67 1.31
CA LYS A 51 -2.15 -24.08 2.18
C LYS A 51 -0.80 -23.70 1.55
N MET A 52 -0.74 -22.52 0.94
CA MET A 52 0.40 -22.01 0.17
C MET A 52 0.61 -20.54 0.53
N SER A 53 1.85 -20.12 0.76
CA SER A 53 2.13 -18.69 1.01
C SER A 53 1.94 -17.87 -0.26
N SER A 54 1.59 -16.58 -0.11
CA SER A 54 1.47 -15.67 -1.24
C SER A 54 2.77 -15.56 -2.06
N ALA A 55 3.94 -15.67 -1.41
CA ALA A 55 5.23 -15.68 -2.11
C ALA A 55 5.39 -16.90 -3.03
N LYS A 56 5.04 -18.10 -2.53
CA LYS A 56 5.10 -19.33 -3.33
C LYS A 56 4.04 -19.33 -4.43
N PHE A 57 2.86 -18.78 -4.14
CA PHE A 57 1.81 -18.59 -5.15
C PHE A 57 2.31 -17.72 -6.30
N MET A 58 2.89 -16.54 -6.02
CA MET A 58 3.43 -15.65 -7.05
C MET A 58 4.47 -16.34 -7.92
N GLU A 59 5.42 -17.05 -7.31
CA GLU A 59 6.46 -17.81 -8.04
C GLU A 59 5.84 -18.84 -9.01
N GLN A 60 4.85 -19.60 -8.55
CA GLN A 60 4.21 -20.63 -9.38
C GLN A 60 3.28 -20.03 -10.45
N PHE A 61 2.54 -18.97 -10.13
CA PHE A 61 1.65 -18.29 -11.06
C PHE A 61 2.44 -17.63 -12.19
N GLU A 62 3.48 -16.87 -11.87
CA GLU A 62 4.31 -16.16 -12.86
C GLU A 62 5.16 -17.11 -13.71
N SER A 63 5.49 -18.31 -13.19
CA SER A 63 6.17 -19.36 -13.98
C SER A 63 5.22 -20.21 -14.83
N GLY A 64 3.90 -19.93 -14.81
CA GLY A 64 2.90 -20.68 -15.56
C GLY A 64 2.67 -22.11 -15.07
N LYS A 65 3.06 -22.41 -13.81
CA LYS A 65 2.87 -23.73 -13.17
C LYS A 65 1.50 -23.90 -12.54
N LEU A 66 0.79 -22.79 -12.31
CA LEU A 66 -0.61 -22.80 -11.87
C LEU A 66 -1.54 -22.73 -13.07
N GLY A 67 -2.78 -23.18 -12.87
CA GLY A 67 -3.83 -23.04 -13.85
C GLY A 67 -4.30 -21.60 -14.02
N ASP A 68 -5.38 -21.45 -14.79
CA ASP A 68 -6.03 -20.20 -15.14
C ASP A 68 -7.34 -19.97 -14.37
N GLU A 69 -7.47 -20.58 -13.19
CA GLU A 69 -8.62 -20.38 -12.33
C GLU A 69 -8.78 -18.89 -12.01
N GLN A 70 -10.00 -18.36 -12.19
CA GLN A 70 -10.31 -16.94 -11.95
C GLN A 70 -9.81 -16.46 -10.58
N GLU A 71 -9.90 -17.30 -9.57
CA GLU A 71 -9.48 -16.96 -8.22
C GLU A 71 -7.96 -16.80 -8.05
N PHE A 72 -7.14 -17.36 -8.93
CA PHE A 72 -5.71 -17.08 -8.96
C PHE A 72 -5.43 -15.66 -9.45
N PHE A 73 -6.20 -15.13 -10.40
CA PHE A 73 -6.10 -13.72 -10.78
C PHE A 73 -6.52 -12.79 -9.63
N ASP A 74 -7.56 -13.16 -8.87
CA ASP A 74 -7.97 -12.42 -7.67
C ASP A 74 -6.88 -12.43 -6.59
N TRP A 75 -6.24 -13.59 -6.35
CA TRP A 75 -5.14 -13.70 -5.40
C TRP A 75 -3.93 -12.89 -5.88
N TYR A 76 -3.56 -12.99 -7.15
CA TYR A 76 -2.48 -12.19 -7.76
C TYR A 76 -2.73 -10.69 -7.59
N ALA A 77 -3.93 -10.22 -7.92
CA ALA A 77 -4.31 -8.82 -7.72
C ALA A 77 -4.22 -8.41 -6.25
N ALA A 78 -4.60 -9.29 -5.32
CA ALA A 78 -4.49 -9.03 -3.89
C ALA A 78 -3.03 -8.93 -3.41
N VAL A 79 -2.15 -9.82 -3.85
CA VAL A 79 -0.72 -9.76 -3.50
C VAL A 79 -0.08 -8.48 -4.05
N ARG A 80 -0.33 -8.15 -5.32
CA ARG A 80 0.15 -6.91 -5.93
C ARG A 80 -0.40 -5.67 -5.23
N GLY A 81 -1.67 -5.70 -4.84
CA GLY A 81 -2.31 -4.66 -4.03
C GLY A 81 -1.63 -4.48 -2.69
N SER A 82 -1.38 -5.57 -1.95
CA SER A 82 -0.66 -5.53 -0.66
C SER A 82 0.73 -4.91 -0.82
N MET A 83 1.52 -5.34 -1.81
CA MET A 83 2.85 -4.79 -2.08
C MET A 83 2.81 -3.27 -2.34
N LEU A 84 1.91 -2.83 -3.22
CA LEU A 84 1.75 -1.41 -3.55
C LEU A 84 1.37 -0.57 -2.32
N TRP A 85 0.41 -1.03 -1.52
CA TRP A 85 -0.05 -0.28 -0.36
C TRP A 85 0.93 -0.33 0.81
N ARG A 86 1.75 -1.39 0.89
CA ARG A 86 2.89 -1.47 1.82
C ARG A 86 3.92 -0.41 1.51
N GLU A 87 4.41 -0.34 0.27
CA GLU A 87 5.38 0.66 -0.16
C GLU A 87 4.86 2.08 0.14
N ARG A 88 3.60 2.37 -0.26
CA ARG A 88 2.97 3.67 0.02
C ARG A 88 2.87 3.97 1.51
N TYR A 89 2.48 2.99 2.32
CA TYR A 89 2.38 3.17 3.75
C TYR A 89 3.74 3.44 4.39
N GLU A 90 4.77 2.67 4.03
CA GLU A 90 6.15 2.85 4.54
C GLU A 90 6.70 4.24 4.19
N ILE A 91 6.51 4.68 2.95
CA ILE A 91 6.91 6.03 2.53
C ILE A 91 6.17 7.08 3.36
N LEU A 92 4.84 7.06 3.37
CA LEU A 92 4.03 8.12 3.97
C LEU A 92 4.11 8.16 5.50
N SER A 93 4.23 6.99 6.16
CA SER A 93 4.37 6.90 7.61
C SER A 93 5.75 7.32 8.11
N GLY A 94 6.77 7.26 7.24
CA GLY A 94 8.12 7.74 7.52
C GLY A 94 8.34 9.24 7.30
N VAL A 95 7.37 9.96 6.71
CA VAL A 95 7.50 11.42 6.50
C VAL A 95 7.04 12.19 7.74
N SER A 96 7.90 13.09 8.21
CA SER A 96 7.55 14.15 9.16
C SER A 96 7.81 15.52 8.54
N VAL A 97 6.93 16.48 8.82
CA VAL A 97 6.98 17.85 8.28
C VAL A 97 6.89 18.86 9.40
#